data_AF-A0A3C0AEI5-F1
#
_entry.id   AF-A0A3C0AEI5-F1
#
_cell.length_a   1.000
_cell.length_b   1.000
_cell.length_c   1.000
_cell.angle_alpha   90.00
_cell.angle_beta   90.00
_cell.angle_gamma   90.00
#
_symmetry.space_group_name_H-M   'P 1'
#
loop_
_entity.id
_entity.type
_entity.pdbx_description
1 polymer ?
#
loop_
_entity_poly.entity_id
_entity_poly.type
_entity_poly.pdbx_seq_one_letter_code
_entity_poly.pdbx_strand_id
1 'polypeptide(L)'
;KLKQQGLTAAPEADRKTLIRRVYFDLHGLPPTPEEVQEFVNDQRPDAYERLVDRLLSSPRYGERWARHWLDVVRYADSDGYRADGYRPNAWRYRDYVIRSLNEDKPYHRFVQEQLAGDELFPDDVDAQIATGFLTHGTYEWNSRDVAGQWNLMLNELTDTVGDVFLGVGMQCARCHDHKFDPILQKDYFRLRAFFEPILIQTDQVAASTKQREKYNRELADWEQATKEIRQEIEEIQAPYRKKAQAVVKSFPPEIQAMIAKPEEERTPRERQLVKLGWRQVEYNYDRLDRMLKPEDKEKVLALRRKLAKHDKLKPAPLPVAQQVQDIGPVAPKTTIPKKRTECKPGFLTVLDESADDYFNTERKETTSRRSALARWLTQESNPLSTRVIVNRIWQYHFGKGLAPHSSDFGRLGGPPDHPELLDWLTRQFLEDDWRFKNLHRLIVTSATYRQSARHPQEAAMTAIDPGNQYYWCADTRR
;
A
#
# COMPACT_ATOMS: atom_id res chain seq x y z
N LYS A 1 -13.44 31.92 -13.09
CA LYS A 1 -14.69 31.24 -12.66
C LYS A 1 -15.54 32.10 -11.73
N LEU A 2 -15.13 32.46 -10.50
CA LEU A 2 -15.95 33.30 -9.59
C LEU A 2 -16.57 34.54 -10.27
N LYS A 3 -15.74 35.40 -10.86
CA LYS A 3 -16.21 36.60 -11.61
C LYS A 3 -17.17 36.27 -12.76
N GLN A 4 -16.98 35.15 -13.46
CA GLN A 4 -17.84 34.71 -14.57
C GLN A 4 -19.22 34.27 -14.06
N GLN A 5 -19.29 33.76 -12.83
CA GLN A 5 -20.53 33.32 -12.18
C GLN A 5 -21.18 34.42 -11.32
N GLY A 6 -20.63 35.64 -11.32
CA GLY A 6 -21.13 36.72 -10.45
C GLY A 6 -20.86 36.50 -8.96
N LEU A 7 -19.91 35.63 -8.61
CA LEU A 7 -19.51 35.34 -7.23
C LEU A 7 -18.30 36.18 -6.82
N THR A 8 -18.20 36.46 -5.51
CA THR A 8 -17.04 37.07 -4.88
C THR A 8 -16.48 36.16 -3.80
N ALA A 9 -15.16 36.21 -3.60
CA ALA A 9 -14.48 35.46 -2.55
C ALA A 9 -14.80 36.04 -1.16
N ALA A 10 -14.92 35.18 -0.17
CA ALA A 10 -15.03 35.58 1.23
C ALA A 10 -13.74 36.27 1.69
N PRO A 11 -13.83 37.19 2.68
CA PRO A 11 -12.64 37.78 3.26
C PRO A 11 -11.76 36.69 3.89
N GLU A 12 -10.49 36.99 4.08
CA GLU A 12 -9.59 36.11 4.81
C GLU A 12 -10.12 35.84 6.24
N ALA A 13 -9.97 34.59 6.71
CA ALA A 13 -10.32 34.23 8.07
C ALA A 13 -9.42 34.93 9.09
N ASP A 14 -9.94 35.15 10.30
CA ASP A 14 -9.12 35.70 11.38
C ASP A 14 -7.99 34.74 11.79
N ARG A 15 -6.94 35.28 12.42
CA ARG A 15 -5.74 34.51 12.79
C ARG A 15 -6.04 33.30 13.67
N LYS A 16 -7.01 33.38 14.59
CA LYS A 16 -7.36 32.24 15.47
C LYS A 16 -8.01 31.12 14.67
N THR A 17 -8.86 31.47 13.71
CA THR A 17 -9.46 30.51 12.77
C THR A 17 -8.40 29.86 11.87
N LEU A 18 -7.47 30.65 11.32
CA LEU A 18 -6.41 30.14 10.42
C LEU A 18 -5.49 29.14 11.11
N ILE A 19 -4.96 29.46 12.30
CA ILE A 19 -4.08 28.54 13.03
C ILE A 19 -4.80 27.25 13.39
N ARG A 20 -6.05 27.34 13.87
CA ARG A 20 -6.83 26.16 14.23
C ARG A 20 -7.05 25.26 13.00
N ARG A 21 -7.41 25.84 11.86
CA ARG A 21 -7.66 25.11 10.60
C ARG A 21 -6.41 24.37 10.14
N VAL A 22 -5.28 25.06 10.01
CA VAL A 22 -4.05 24.46 9.46
C VAL A 22 -3.46 23.40 10.40
N TYR A 23 -3.62 23.54 11.72
CA TYR A 23 -3.24 22.49 12.68
C TYR A 23 -4.09 21.22 12.52
N PHE A 24 -5.41 21.34 12.36
CA PHE A 24 -6.26 20.16 12.10
C PHE A 24 -5.94 19.49 10.77
N ASP A 25 -5.64 20.26 9.74
CA ASP A 25 -5.38 19.70 8.41
C ASP A 25 -3.99 19.06 8.33
N LEU A 26 -2.95 19.70 8.91
CA LEU A 26 -1.58 19.20 8.82
C LEU A 26 -1.21 18.22 9.95
N HIS A 27 -1.72 18.37 11.17
CA HIS A 27 -1.39 17.52 12.34
C HIS A 27 -2.57 16.71 12.86
N GLY A 28 -3.81 17.04 12.49
CA GLY A 28 -5.00 16.33 12.98
C GLY A 28 -5.42 16.65 14.41
N LEU A 29 -4.71 17.56 15.08
CA LEU A 29 -4.94 17.97 16.47
C LEU A 29 -5.00 19.50 16.54
N PRO A 30 -5.73 20.09 17.50
CA PRO A 30 -5.75 21.54 17.68
C PRO A 30 -4.39 22.06 18.18
N PRO A 31 -4.08 23.35 17.93
CA PRO A 31 -2.94 24.02 18.55
C PRO A 31 -3.16 24.18 20.06
N THR A 32 -2.08 24.27 20.82
CA THR A 32 -2.10 24.69 22.22
C THR A 32 -2.46 26.17 22.37
N PRO A 33 -3.00 26.61 23.52
CA PRO A 33 -3.26 28.03 23.77
C PRO A 33 -2.04 28.93 23.55
N GLU A 34 -0.85 28.45 23.92
CA GLU A 34 0.42 29.16 23.77
C GLU A 34 0.80 29.34 22.29
N GLU A 35 0.68 28.30 21.47
CA GLU A 35 0.91 28.38 20.03
C GLU A 35 -0.08 29.33 19.33
N VAL A 36 -1.34 29.35 19.79
CA VAL A 36 -2.34 30.33 19.32
C VAL A 36 -1.91 31.76 19.65
N GLN A 37 -1.49 31.99 20.91
CA GLN A 37 -1.10 33.33 21.34
C GLN A 37 0.17 33.82 20.63
N GLU A 38 1.16 32.94 20.44
CA GLU A 38 2.39 33.20 19.68
C GLU A 38 2.04 33.63 18.24
N PHE A 39 1.24 32.82 17.54
CA PHE A 39 0.88 33.13 16.16
C PHE A 39 0.00 34.38 16.05
N VAL A 40 -1.00 34.58 16.92
CA VAL A 40 -1.88 35.75 16.84
C VAL A 40 -1.10 37.06 17.03
N ASN A 41 -0.07 37.04 17.89
CA ASN A 41 0.74 38.23 18.18
C ASN A 41 1.86 38.47 17.15
N ASP A 42 2.22 37.49 16.32
CA ASP A 42 3.27 37.63 15.32
C ASP A 42 2.87 38.57 14.17
N GLN A 43 3.41 39.79 14.20
CA GLN A 43 3.12 40.85 13.23
C GLN A 43 3.93 40.75 11.94
N ARG A 44 4.80 39.74 11.80
CA ARG A 44 5.59 39.60 10.57
C ARG A 44 4.66 39.30 9.38
N PRO A 45 4.97 39.84 8.19
CA PRO A 45 4.15 39.62 7.00
C PRO A 45 4.14 38.14 6.54
N ASP A 46 5.18 37.37 6.89
CA ASP A 46 5.34 35.93 6.57
C ASP A 46 4.93 35.01 7.74
N ALA A 47 4.27 35.52 8.79
CA ALA A 47 3.98 34.76 9.99
C ALA A 47 3.19 33.47 9.73
N TYR A 48 2.26 33.49 8.77
CA TYR A 48 1.45 32.32 8.42
C TYR A 48 2.26 31.26 7.66
N GLU A 49 3.07 31.69 6.71
CA GLU A 49 3.97 30.84 5.92
C GLU A 49 4.98 30.15 6.84
N ARG A 50 5.58 30.89 7.80
CA ARG A 50 6.48 30.31 8.80
C ARG A 50 5.79 29.29 9.70
N LEU A 51 4.53 29.54 10.08
CA LEU A 51 3.73 28.57 10.82
C LEU A 51 3.53 27.29 9.99
N VAL A 52 3.15 27.42 8.72
CA VAL A 52 2.98 26.28 7.80
C VAL A 52 4.28 25.48 7.68
N ASP A 53 5.42 26.15 7.49
CA ASP A 53 6.73 25.51 7.37
C ASP A 53 7.12 24.75 8.65
N ARG A 54 6.81 25.32 9.83
CA ARG A 54 6.98 24.64 11.13
C ARG A 54 6.09 23.39 11.26
N LEU A 55 4.86 23.45 10.76
CA LEU A 55 3.95 22.31 10.81
C LEU A 55 4.37 21.19 9.85
N LEU A 56 4.78 21.53 8.62
CA LEU A 56 5.23 20.56 7.62
C LEU A 56 6.57 19.89 7.99
N SER A 57 7.43 20.56 8.76
CA SER A 57 8.69 20.00 9.26
C SER A 57 8.52 19.11 10.50
N SER A 58 7.37 19.15 11.16
CA SER A 58 7.09 18.32 12.34
C SER A 58 6.78 16.86 11.97
N PRO A 59 7.23 15.86 12.75
CA PRO A 59 6.91 14.45 12.49
C PRO A 59 5.41 14.13 12.55
N ARG A 60 4.61 14.98 13.19
CA ARG A 60 3.13 14.88 13.25
C ARG A 60 2.49 15.04 11.86
N TYR A 61 3.17 15.68 10.91
CA TYR A 61 2.72 15.76 9.52
C TYR A 61 2.58 14.36 8.92
N GLY A 62 3.63 13.54 8.99
CA GLY A 62 3.63 12.18 8.45
C GLY A 62 2.61 11.29 9.16
N GLU A 63 2.44 11.42 10.48
CA GLU A 63 1.40 10.70 11.23
C GLU A 63 0.00 11.05 10.74
N ARG A 64 -0.29 12.34 10.53
CA ARG A 64 -1.60 12.80 10.03
C ARG A 64 -1.87 12.31 8.62
N TRP A 65 -0.93 12.54 7.71
CA TRP A 65 -1.13 12.28 6.28
C TRP A 65 -0.99 10.81 5.91
N ALA A 66 -0.22 10.02 6.68
CA ALA A 66 -0.19 8.58 6.51
C ALA A 66 -1.57 7.96 6.71
N ARG A 67 -2.40 8.44 7.65
CA ARG A 67 -3.75 7.90 7.84
C ARG A 67 -4.62 8.03 6.58
N HIS A 68 -4.50 9.13 5.84
CA HIS A 68 -5.21 9.32 4.58
C HIS A 68 -4.74 8.31 3.52
N TRP A 69 -3.43 8.09 3.42
CA TRP A 69 -2.89 7.07 2.52
C TRP A 69 -3.30 5.64 2.92
N LEU A 70 -3.20 5.33 4.21
CA LEU A 70 -3.47 4.00 4.76
C LEU A 70 -4.93 3.57 4.59
N ASP A 71 -5.86 4.53 4.67
CA ASP A 71 -7.27 4.31 4.36
C ASP A 71 -7.47 3.91 2.89
N VAL A 72 -6.86 4.67 1.98
CA VAL A 72 -6.95 4.47 0.52
C VAL A 72 -6.35 3.13 0.08
N VAL A 73 -5.27 2.68 0.72
CA VAL A 73 -4.63 1.39 0.42
C VAL A 73 -5.19 0.22 1.23
N ARG A 74 -6.30 0.43 1.96
CA ARG A 74 -7.03 -0.59 2.73
C ARG A 74 -6.19 -1.24 3.83
N TYR A 75 -5.29 -0.47 4.44
CA TYR A 75 -4.45 -0.94 5.54
C TYR A 75 -5.28 -1.49 6.70
N ALA A 76 -4.91 -2.66 7.20
CA ALA A 76 -5.46 -3.24 8.41
C ALA A 76 -4.38 -4.02 9.17
N ASP A 77 -4.45 -3.97 10.50
CA ASP A 77 -3.63 -4.79 11.39
C ASP A 77 -4.14 -6.24 11.50
N SER A 78 -5.22 -6.58 10.78
CA SER A 78 -5.82 -7.91 10.75
C SER A 78 -6.20 -8.33 9.33
N ASP A 79 -6.51 -9.61 9.15
CA ASP A 79 -6.82 -10.21 7.86
C ASP A 79 -8.21 -9.86 7.32
N GLY A 80 -9.10 -9.39 8.20
CA GLY A 80 -10.49 -9.10 7.92
C GLY A 80 -11.35 -10.36 7.78
N TYR A 81 -12.60 -10.13 7.41
CA TYR A 81 -13.61 -11.16 7.15
C TYR A 81 -13.98 -12.01 8.39
N ARG A 82 -14.10 -13.34 8.27
CA ARG A 82 -14.74 -14.19 9.30
C ARG A 82 -13.80 -14.68 10.39
N ALA A 83 -12.63 -15.22 10.01
CA ALA A 83 -11.68 -15.78 10.97
C ALA A 83 -10.72 -14.73 11.56
N ASP A 84 -10.58 -13.60 10.87
CA ASP A 84 -9.87 -12.37 11.24
C ASP A 84 -8.60 -12.57 12.10
N GLY A 85 -7.51 -12.99 11.43
CA GLY A 85 -6.20 -13.17 12.06
C GLY A 85 -5.44 -11.85 12.23
N TYR A 86 -4.66 -11.71 13.29
CA TYR A 86 -3.76 -10.56 13.45
C TYR A 86 -2.56 -10.63 12.50
N ARG A 87 -2.14 -9.49 11.94
CA ARG A 87 -0.99 -9.36 11.04
C ARG A 87 0.23 -8.81 11.79
N PRO A 88 1.12 -9.66 12.31
CA PRO A 88 2.17 -9.24 13.24
C PRO A 88 3.19 -8.25 12.66
N ASN A 89 3.32 -8.20 11.33
CA ASN A 89 4.32 -7.39 10.65
C ASN A 89 3.72 -6.28 9.77
N ALA A 90 2.39 -6.10 9.75
CA ALA A 90 1.74 -5.07 8.92
C ALA A 90 2.17 -3.64 9.31
N TRP A 91 2.36 -3.40 10.61
CA TRP A 91 2.76 -2.09 11.16
C TRP A 91 4.04 -1.51 10.55
N ARG A 92 4.93 -2.36 10.02
CA ARG A 92 6.16 -1.87 9.36
C ARG A 92 5.87 -1.09 8.09
N TYR A 93 4.85 -1.49 7.34
CA TYR A 93 4.38 -0.75 6.17
C TYR A 93 3.77 0.60 6.59
N ARG A 94 2.94 0.63 7.63
CA ARG A 94 2.42 1.88 8.22
C ARG A 94 3.56 2.84 8.58
N ASP A 95 4.55 2.34 9.29
CA ASP A 95 5.68 3.17 9.73
C ASP A 95 6.55 3.63 8.55
N TYR A 96 6.69 2.80 7.50
CA TYR A 96 7.32 3.20 6.23
C TYR A 96 6.56 4.36 5.55
N VAL A 97 5.24 4.33 5.51
CA VAL A 97 4.42 5.43 4.95
C VAL A 97 4.63 6.72 5.75
N ILE A 98 4.59 6.64 7.09
CA ILE A 98 4.82 7.78 7.98
C ILE A 98 6.21 8.40 7.73
N ARG A 99 7.26 7.56 7.69
CA ARG A 99 8.63 8.02 7.41
C ARG A 99 8.73 8.66 6.02
N SER A 100 8.20 8.00 5.00
CA SER A 100 8.26 8.49 3.61
C SER A 100 7.64 9.87 3.44
N LEU A 101 6.51 10.14 4.11
CA LEU A 101 5.89 11.47 4.10
C LEU A 101 6.69 12.49 4.91
N ASN A 102 7.22 12.11 6.07
CA ASN A 102 8.04 13.01 6.89
C ASN A 102 9.36 13.40 6.22
N GLU A 103 9.99 12.48 5.49
CA GLU A 103 11.18 12.70 4.67
C GLU A 103 10.86 13.40 3.34
N ASP A 104 9.56 13.66 3.08
CA ASP A 104 9.04 14.26 1.86
C ASP A 104 9.49 13.50 0.60
N LYS A 105 9.50 12.17 0.66
CA LYS A 105 9.92 11.30 -0.44
C LYS A 105 9.13 11.65 -1.73
N PRO A 106 9.80 11.78 -2.89
CA PRO A 106 9.10 12.04 -4.14
C PRO A 106 8.02 10.99 -4.40
N TYR A 107 6.84 11.43 -4.86
CA TYR A 107 5.73 10.51 -5.09
C TYR A 107 6.07 9.40 -6.10
N HIS A 108 6.85 9.71 -7.16
CA HIS A 108 7.29 8.69 -8.11
C HIS A 108 8.10 7.57 -7.42
N ARG A 109 9.03 7.92 -6.53
CA ARG A 109 9.83 6.96 -5.76
C ARG A 109 8.94 6.17 -4.79
N PHE A 110 8.03 6.84 -4.11
CA PHE A 110 7.08 6.23 -3.18
C PHE A 110 6.15 5.20 -3.86
N VAL A 111 5.69 5.47 -5.08
CA VAL A 111 4.90 4.53 -5.91
C VAL A 111 5.77 3.33 -6.32
N GLN A 112 6.99 3.58 -6.80
CA GLN A 112 7.91 2.52 -7.25
C GLN A 112 8.27 1.53 -6.16
N GLU A 113 8.60 2.03 -4.97
CA GLU A 113 8.92 1.20 -3.80
C GLU A 113 7.73 0.30 -3.42
N GLN A 114 6.50 0.84 -3.42
CA GLN A 114 5.31 0.10 -3.02
C GLN A 114 4.92 -1.02 -3.99
N LEU A 115 5.11 -0.82 -5.30
CA LEU A 115 4.78 -1.83 -6.31
C LEU A 115 5.90 -2.83 -6.53
N ALA A 116 7.16 -2.39 -6.48
CA ALA A 116 8.29 -3.17 -6.96
C ALA A 116 9.61 -2.86 -6.22
N GLY A 117 9.57 -2.44 -4.95
CA GLY A 117 10.76 -2.08 -4.20
C GLY A 117 11.81 -3.19 -4.08
N ASP A 118 11.37 -4.45 -4.01
CA ASP A 118 12.26 -5.63 -4.04
C ASP A 118 12.96 -5.83 -5.39
N GLU A 119 12.32 -5.46 -6.51
CA GLU A 119 12.86 -5.56 -7.87
C GLU A 119 13.73 -4.35 -8.23
N LEU A 120 13.29 -3.14 -7.89
CA LEU A 120 13.95 -1.90 -8.27
C LEU A 120 15.10 -1.55 -7.32
N PHE A 121 14.95 -1.84 -6.01
CA PHE A 121 15.84 -1.37 -4.96
C PHE A 121 16.11 -2.48 -3.91
N PRO A 122 16.70 -3.62 -4.31
CA PRO A 122 16.78 -4.83 -3.48
C PRO A 122 17.65 -4.67 -2.24
N ASP A 123 18.53 -3.67 -2.17
CA ASP A 123 19.41 -3.44 -1.02
C ASP A 123 18.85 -2.35 -0.10
N ASP A 124 17.74 -1.72 -0.49
CA ASP A 124 17.02 -0.76 0.31
C ASP A 124 15.95 -1.48 1.14
N VAL A 125 16.17 -1.51 2.46
CA VAL A 125 15.28 -2.19 3.41
C VAL A 125 13.90 -1.55 3.45
N ASP A 126 13.81 -0.22 3.33
CA ASP A 126 12.53 0.48 3.34
C ASP A 126 11.76 0.20 2.04
N ALA A 127 12.45 0.11 0.90
CA ALA A 127 11.83 -0.31 -0.35
C ALA A 127 11.30 -1.76 -0.30
N GLN A 128 12.03 -2.69 0.33
CA GLN A 128 11.52 -4.05 0.56
C GLN A 128 10.23 -4.04 1.40
N ILE A 129 10.20 -3.27 2.49
CA ILE A 129 9.03 -3.12 3.38
C ILE A 129 7.85 -2.48 2.64
N ALA A 130 8.12 -1.53 1.73
CA ALA A 130 7.09 -0.83 0.97
C ALA A 130 6.18 -1.76 0.16
N THR A 131 6.71 -2.91 -0.31
CA THR A 131 5.93 -3.95 -1.02
C THR A 131 4.81 -4.55 -0.18
N GLY A 132 4.80 -4.30 1.13
CA GLY A 132 3.67 -4.55 2.01
C GLY A 132 2.36 -3.94 1.50
N PHE A 133 2.40 -2.85 0.71
CA PHE A 133 1.26 -2.30 -0.02
C PHE A 133 0.41 -3.38 -0.70
N LEU A 134 1.06 -4.34 -1.36
CA LEU A 134 0.44 -5.41 -2.16
C LEU A 134 -0.18 -6.55 -1.32
N THR A 135 -0.24 -6.39 0.01
CA THR A 135 -0.66 -7.44 0.94
C THR A 135 -1.92 -7.10 1.73
N HIS A 136 -2.53 -5.94 1.49
CA HIS A 136 -3.68 -5.42 2.24
C HIS A 136 -5.05 -5.99 1.81
N GLY A 137 -5.08 -6.98 0.91
CA GLY A 137 -6.31 -7.71 0.58
C GLY A 137 -6.80 -8.58 1.74
N THR A 138 -8.07 -8.96 1.72
CA THR A 138 -8.68 -9.89 2.68
C THR A 138 -8.03 -11.27 2.61
N TYR A 139 -7.77 -11.86 3.78
CA TYR A 139 -7.21 -13.21 3.90
C TYR A 139 -8.03 -14.06 4.88
N GLU A 140 -8.37 -15.28 4.48
CA GLU A 140 -9.02 -16.22 5.38
C GLU A 140 -8.08 -17.41 5.63
N TRP A 141 -7.34 -17.36 6.74
CA TRP A 141 -6.27 -18.31 7.05
C TRP A 141 -6.74 -19.77 7.13
N ASN A 142 -8.02 -20.00 7.43
CA ASN A 142 -8.63 -21.33 7.55
C ASN A 142 -9.43 -21.76 6.30
N SER A 143 -9.40 -20.99 5.21
CA SER A 143 -10.14 -21.32 3.98
C SER A 143 -9.63 -22.63 3.36
N ARG A 144 -10.57 -23.49 2.94
CA ARG A 144 -10.26 -24.74 2.20
C ARG A 144 -10.20 -24.52 0.69
N ASP A 145 -10.83 -23.46 0.20
CA ASP A 145 -10.75 -23.06 -1.21
C ASP A 145 -9.52 -22.17 -1.44
N VAL A 146 -8.35 -22.82 -1.47
CA VAL A 146 -7.05 -22.15 -1.65
C VAL A 146 -6.98 -21.41 -2.98
N ALA A 147 -7.52 -22.00 -4.05
CA ALA A 147 -7.51 -21.41 -5.39
C ALA A 147 -8.43 -20.19 -5.50
N GLY A 148 -9.64 -20.27 -4.92
CA GLY A 148 -10.57 -19.15 -4.81
C GLY A 148 -9.99 -18.01 -3.98
N GLN A 149 -9.41 -18.31 -2.81
CA GLN A 149 -8.75 -17.33 -1.95
C GLN A 149 -7.62 -16.60 -2.71
N TRP A 150 -6.77 -17.35 -3.43
CA TRP A 150 -5.70 -16.74 -4.22
C TRP A 150 -6.23 -15.83 -5.33
N ASN A 151 -7.29 -16.24 -6.03
CA ASN A 151 -7.93 -15.41 -7.05
C ASN A 151 -8.59 -14.15 -6.45
N LEU A 152 -9.17 -14.24 -5.25
CA LEU A 152 -9.71 -13.09 -4.53
C LEU A 152 -8.61 -12.08 -4.23
N MET A 153 -7.48 -12.53 -3.67
CA MET A 153 -6.33 -11.66 -3.36
C MET A 153 -5.80 -10.94 -4.60
N LEU A 154 -5.63 -11.64 -5.73
CA LEU A 154 -5.18 -11.03 -6.99
C LEU A 154 -6.18 -10.01 -7.54
N ASN A 155 -7.48 -10.30 -7.41
CA ASN A 155 -8.53 -9.38 -7.84
C ASN A 155 -8.55 -8.12 -6.98
N GLU A 156 -8.54 -8.24 -5.65
CA GLU A 156 -8.52 -7.07 -4.76
C GLU A 156 -7.27 -6.21 -4.94
N LEU A 157 -6.12 -6.83 -5.17
CA LEU A 157 -4.89 -6.12 -5.49
C LEU A 157 -5.03 -5.34 -6.80
N THR A 158 -5.54 -5.99 -7.86
CA THR A 158 -5.77 -5.35 -9.17
C THR A 158 -6.73 -4.16 -9.05
N ASP A 159 -7.84 -4.34 -8.32
CA ASP A 159 -8.80 -3.27 -8.06
C ASP A 159 -8.14 -2.12 -7.31
N THR A 160 -7.43 -2.42 -6.21
CA THR A 160 -6.79 -1.41 -5.36
C THR A 160 -5.76 -0.61 -6.17
N VAL A 161 -4.95 -1.25 -7.01
CA VAL A 161 -3.99 -0.54 -7.86
C VAL A 161 -4.69 0.37 -8.88
N GLY A 162 -5.80 -0.10 -9.49
CA GLY A 162 -6.61 0.70 -10.40
C GLY A 162 -7.22 1.92 -9.70
N ASP A 163 -7.84 1.72 -8.54
CA ASP A 163 -8.46 2.79 -7.76
C ASP A 163 -7.39 3.78 -7.27
N VAL A 164 -6.30 3.29 -6.69
CA VAL A 164 -5.27 4.12 -6.05
C VAL A 164 -4.45 4.90 -7.07
N PHE A 165 -3.97 4.27 -8.15
CA PHE A 165 -3.01 4.94 -9.03
C PHE A 165 -3.60 5.40 -10.36
N LEU A 166 -4.75 4.88 -10.79
CA LEU A 166 -5.41 5.34 -12.01
C LEU A 166 -6.69 6.12 -11.71
N GLY A 167 -7.25 5.97 -10.50
CA GLY A 167 -8.53 6.55 -10.17
C GLY A 167 -9.62 6.00 -11.07
N VAL A 168 -9.60 4.70 -11.36
CA VAL A 168 -10.58 4.07 -12.25
C VAL A 168 -11.15 2.82 -11.60
N GLY A 169 -12.46 2.82 -11.34
CA GLY A 169 -13.19 1.68 -10.79
C GLY A 169 -13.36 0.55 -11.81
N MET A 170 -12.37 -0.33 -11.93
CA MET A 170 -12.36 -1.37 -12.97
C MET A 170 -13.12 -2.65 -12.57
N GLN A 171 -13.76 -2.70 -11.41
CA GLN A 171 -14.30 -3.93 -10.81
C GLN A 171 -15.35 -4.60 -11.71
N CYS A 172 -16.18 -3.81 -12.42
CA CYS A 172 -17.13 -4.34 -13.40
C CYS A 172 -16.43 -5.06 -14.58
N ALA A 173 -15.25 -4.57 -14.98
CA ALA A 173 -14.44 -5.12 -16.07
C ALA A 173 -13.96 -6.56 -15.80
N ARG A 174 -14.04 -7.04 -14.54
CA ARG A 174 -13.71 -8.42 -14.18
C ARG A 174 -14.58 -9.45 -14.90
N CYS A 175 -15.88 -9.18 -15.04
CA CYS A 175 -16.85 -10.16 -15.52
C CYS A 175 -17.31 -9.91 -16.96
N HIS A 176 -17.38 -8.65 -17.38
CA HIS A 176 -17.79 -8.20 -18.71
C HIS A 176 -17.08 -6.86 -19.01
N ASP A 177 -17.14 -6.34 -20.23
CA ASP A 177 -16.58 -5.01 -20.52
C ASP A 177 -17.26 -3.96 -19.63
N HIS A 178 -16.51 -2.97 -19.14
CA HIS A 178 -17.03 -2.01 -18.18
C HIS A 178 -18.29 -1.31 -18.71
N LYS A 179 -19.29 -1.12 -17.84
CA LYS A 179 -20.64 -0.69 -18.26
C LYS A 179 -20.66 0.74 -18.80
N PHE A 180 -19.82 1.62 -18.26
CA PHE A 180 -19.87 3.05 -18.53
C PHE A 180 -18.61 3.54 -19.23
N ASP A 181 -17.45 3.23 -18.67
CA ASP A 181 -16.14 3.56 -19.23
C ASP A 181 -15.68 2.61 -20.35
N PRO A 182 -14.87 3.09 -21.31
CA PRO A 182 -14.33 2.29 -22.41
C PRO A 182 -13.19 1.37 -21.95
N ILE A 183 -13.43 0.58 -20.91
CA ILE A 183 -12.48 -0.36 -20.33
C ILE A 183 -12.93 -1.76 -20.68
N LEU A 184 -12.12 -2.47 -21.45
CA LEU A 184 -12.43 -3.83 -21.85
C LEU A 184 -12.21 -4.79 -20.68
N GLN A 185 -12.93 -5.90 -20.64
CA GLN A 185 -12.61 -6.99 -19.73
C GLN A 185 -11.16 -7.46 -19.93
N LYS A 186 -10.69 -7.43 -21.18
CA LYS A 186 -9.30 -7.73 -21.51
C LYS A 186 -8.33 -6.79 -20.80
N ASP A 187 -8.65 -5.49 -20.65
CA ASP A 187 -7.78 -4.52 -19.96
C ASP A 187 -7.61 -4.87 -18.49
N TYR A 188 -8.69 -5.29 -17.81
CA TYR A 188 -8.64 -5.76 -16.43
C TYR A 188 -7.65 -6.93 -16.26
N PHE A 189 -7.73 -7.94 -17.14
CA PHE A 189 -6.83 -9.09 -17.06
C PHE A 189 -5.41 -8.78 -17.56
N ARG A 190 -5.22 -7.79 -18.43
CA ARG A 190 -3.89 -7.26 -18.79
C ARG A 190 -3.23 -6.56 -17.61
N LEU A 191 -3.98 -5.78 -16.83
CA LEU A 191 -3.44 -5.17 -15.60
C LEU A 191 -3.16 -6.24 -14.53
N ARG A 192 -4.11 -7.16 -14.28
CA ARG A 192 -3.94 -8.26 -13.33
C ARG A 192 -2.71 -9.13 -13.67
N ALA A 193 -2.39 -9.28 -14.95
CA ALA A 193 -1.23 -10.05 -15.38
C ALA A 193 0.11 -9.54 -14.82
N PHE A 194 0.21 -8.26 -14.43
CA PHE A 194 1.39 -7.75 -13.73
C PHE A 194 1.60 -8.39 -12.35
N PHE A 195 0.52 -8.87 -11.72
CA PHE A 195 0.51 -9.41 -10.36
C PHE A 195 0.38 -10.93 -10.31
N GLU A 196 0.12 -11.61 -11.43
CA GLU A 196 0.12 -13.08 -11.44
C GLU A 196 1.40 -13.74 -10.89
N PRO A 197 2.62 -13.19 -11.04
CA PRO A 197 3.83 -13.82 -10.49
C PRO A 197 3.98 -13.73 -8.98
N ILE A 198 3.17 -12.91 -8.28
CA ILE A 198 3.47 -12.55 -6.89
C ILE A 198 3.48 -13.76 -5.95
N LEU A 199 4.25 -13.64 -4.89
CA LEU A 199 4.22 -14.49 -3.71
C LEU A 199 4.17 -13.57 -2.49
N ILE A 200 3.04 -13.60 -1.79
CA ILE A 200 2.85 -12.88 -0.54
C ILE A 200 3.57 -13.65 0.57
N GLN A 201 4.35 -12.96 1.40
CA GLN A 201 5.09 -13.53 2.53
C GLN A 201 4.86 -12.66 3.77
N THR A 202 4.50 -13.26 4.90
CA THR A 202 4.06 -12.53 6.10
C THR A 202 5.20 -12.15 7.06
N ASP A 203 6.33 -12.82 6.93
CA ASP A 203 7.47 -12.79 7.84
C ASP A 203 8.82 -12.82 7.08
N GLN A 204 8.82 -12.23 5.88
CA GLN A 204 10.01 -12.19 5.05
C GLN A 204 11.07 -11.25 5.64
N VAL A 205 12.31 -11.70 5.69
CA VAL A 205 13.44 -10.88 6.15
C VAL A 205 13.60 -9.65 5.26
N ALA A 206 13.59 -8.47 5.88
CA ALA A 206 13.86 -7.17 5.26
C ALA A 206 15.29 -6.75 5.59
N ALA A 207 16.23 -7.00 4.70
CA ALA A 207 17.65 -6.73 4.94
C ALA A 207 18.42 -6.59 3.62
N SER A 208 19.39 -5.69 3.61
CA SER A 208 20.38 -5.56 2.53
C SER A 208 21.26 -6.80 2.43
N THR A 209 21.90 -6.99 1.27
CA THR A 209 22.83 -8.11 1.05
C THR A 209 23.93 -8.16 2.13
N LYS A 210 24.54 -7.01 2.44
CA LYS A 210 25.59 -6.90 3.47
C LYS A 210 25.11 -7.29 4.87
N GLN A 211 23.89 -6.90 5.24
CA GLN A 211 23.29 -7.27 6.54
C GLN A 211 23.03 -8.77 6.62
N ARG A 212 22.53 -9.39 5.54
CA ARG A 212 22.30 -10.84 5.46
C ARG A 212 23.61 -11.61 5.56
N GLU A 213 24.63 -11.21 4.82
CA GLU A 213 25.95 -11.85 4.86
C GLU A 213 26.58 -11.79 6.26
N LYS A 214 26.50 -10.63 6.93
CA LYS A 214 26.96 -10.46 8.30
C LYS A 214 26.19 -11.37 9.26
N TYR A 215 24.85 -11.32 9.20
CA TYR A 215 23.99 -12.14 10.05
C TYR A 215 24.26 -13.63 9.88
N ASN A 216 24.38 -14.12 8.64
CA ASN A 216 24.65 -15.53 8.35
C ASN A 216 26.03 -15.98 8.87
N ARG A 217 27.04 -15.12 8.77
CA ARG A 217 28.38 -15.40 9.31
C ARG A 217 28.37 -15.52 10.83
N GLU A 218 27.68 -14.61 11.51
CA GLU A 218 27.55 -14.63 12.97
C GLU A 218 26.66 -15.79 13.44
N LEU A 219 25.64 -16.15 12.66
CA LEU A 219 24.73 -17.26 12.98
C LEU A 219 25.40 -18.63 12.83
N ALA A 220 26.40 -18.77 11.97
CA ALA A 220 27.08 -20.04 11.69
C ALA A 220 27.67 -20.70 12.95
N ASP A 221 28.23 -19.92 13.87
CA ASP A 221 28.79 -20.42 15.12
C ASP A 221 27.71 -21.02 16.03
N TRP A 222 26.56 -20.35 16.13
CA TRP A 222 25.40 -20.86 16.86
C TRP A 222 24.83 -22.11 16.19
N GLU A 223 24.72 -22.13 14.86
CA GLU A 223 24.19 -23.27 14.11
C GLU A 223 25.06 -24.51 14.30
N GLN A 224 26.38 -24.35 14.26
CA GLN A 224 27.32 -25.43 14.47
C GLN A 224 27.29 -25.93 15.93
N ALA A 225 27.32 -25.01 16.89
CA ALA A 225 27.31 -25.37 18.32
C ALA A 225 25.99 -26.03 18.78
N THR A 226 24.89 -25.77 18.08
CA THR A 226 23.56 -26.31 18.43
C THR A 226 23.07 -27.42 17.50
N LYS A 227 23.87 -27.84 16.50
CA LYS A 227 23.47 -28.79 15.46
C LYS A 227 22.85 -30.07 16.02
N GLU A 228 23.55 -30.72 16.95
CA GLU A 228 23.09 -31.98 17.56
C GLU A 228 21.81 -31.78 18.37
N ILE A 229 21.72 -30.72 19.18
CA ILE A 229 20.54 -30.40 19.98
C ILE A 229 19.32 -30.15 19.07
N ARG A 230 19.50 -29.41 17.97
CA ARG A 230 18.43 -29.14 16.99
C ARG A 230 18.00 -30.41 16.28
N GLN A 231 18.94 -31.29 15.93
CA GLN A 231 18.64 -32.58 15.32
C GLN A 231 17.83 -33.48 16.27
N GLU A 232 18.21 -33.59 17.55
CA GLU A 232 17.45 -34.35 18.55
C GLU A 232 16.01 -33.81 18.70
N ILE A 233 15.84 -32.47 18.74
CA ILE A 233 14.51 -31.85 18.78
C ILE A 233 13.70 -32.24 17.53
N GLU A 234 14.29 -32.14 16.35
CA GLU A 234 13.60 -32.45 15.09
C GLU A 234 13.23 -33.94 15.01
N GLU A 235 14.09 -34.85 15.44
CA GLU A 235 13.81 -36.29 15.50
C GLU A 235 12.62 -36.61 16.40
N ILE A 236 12.55 -35.99 17.59
CA ILE A 236 11.41 -36.13 18.50
C ILE A 236 10.14 -35.54 17.89
N GLN A 237 10.24 -34.38 17.23
CA GLN A 237 9.08 -33.66 16.67
C GLN A 237 8.60 -34.23 15.33
N ALA A 238 9.43 -34.93 14.56
CA ALA A 238 9.13 -35.48 13.25
C ALA A 238 7.80 -36.27 13.16
N PRO A 239 7.48 -37.24 14.05
CA PRO A 239 6.19 -37.94 14.02
C PRO A 239 5.00 -36.99 14.28
N TYR A 240 5.18 -35.94 15.08
CA TYR A 240 4.14 -34.95 15.36
C TYR A 240 3.96 -33.99 14.19
N ARG A 241 5.03 -33.57 13.50
CA ARG A 241 4.96 -32.82 12.24
C ARG A 241 4.18 -33.59 11.17
N LYS A 242 4.44 -34.89 11.01
CA LYS A 242 3.67 -35.75 10.10
C LYS A 242 2.18 -35.79 10.45
N LYS A 243 1.82 -35.79 11.73
CA LYS A 243 0.41 -35.68 12.17
C LYS A 243 -0.17 -34.29 11.90
N ALA A 244 0.58 -33.23 12.12
CA ALA A 244 0.16 -31.85 11.87
C ALA A 244 -0.17 -31.57 10.39
N GLN A 245 0.48 -32.30 9.46
CA GLN A 245 0.18 -32.29 8.03
C GLN A 245 -1.19 -32.90 7.69
N ALA A 246 -1.90 -33.55 8.61
CA ALA A 246 -3.20 -34.16 8.33
C ALA A 246 -4.25 -33.16 7.83
N VAL A 247 -4.09 -31.86 8.12
CA VAL A 247 -4.90 -30.78 7.56
C VAL A 247 -4.92 -30.78 6.03
N VAL A 248 -3.87 -31.28 5.37
CA VAL A 248 -3.79 -31.40 3.90
C VAL A 248 -4.97 -32.22 3.34
N LYS A 249 -5.43 -33.24 4.08
CA LYS A 249 -6.55 -34.11 3.67
C LYS A 249 -7.89 -33.38 3.57
N SER A 250 -8.00 -32.19 4.17
CA SER A 250 -9.21 -31.35 4.10
C SER A 250 -9.25 -30.42 2.89
N PHE A 251 -8.15 -30.31 2.14
CA PHE A 251 -8.15 -29.54 0.90
C PHE A 251 -8.79 -30.31 -0.25
N PRO A 252 -9.26 -29.63 -1.30
CA PRO A 252 -9.71 -30.28 -2.53
C PRO A 252 -8.65 -31.22 -3.14
N PRO A 253 -9.04 -32.31 -3.84
CA PRO A 253 -8.11 -33.30 -4.40
C PRO A 253 -7.02 -32.69 -5.29
N GLU A 254 -7.33 -31.64 -6.04
CA GLU A 254 -6.39 -30.93 -6.88
C GLU A 254 -5.27 -30.25 -6.09
N ILE A 255 -5.57 -29.65 -4.94
CA ILE A 255 -4.56 -29.04 -4.05
C ILE A 255 -3.72 -30.14 -3.39
N GLN A 256 -4.34 -31.25 -2.97
CA GLN A 256 -3.61 -32.40 -2.43
C GLN A 256 -2.61 -32.95 -3.44
N ALA A 257 -3.01 -33.09 -4.71
CA ALA A 257 -2.14 -33.54 -5.79
C ALA A 257 -0.97 -32.56 -6.04
N MET A 258 -1.23 -31.25 -6.00
CA MET A 258 -0.17 -30.23 -6.12
C MET A 258 0.84 -30.30 -4.96
N ILE A 259 0.37 -30.51 -3.73
CA ILE A 259 1.22 -30.67 -2.54
C ILE A 259 2.07 -31.95 -2.64
N ALA A 260 1.49 -33.05 -3.12
CA ALA A 260 2.19 -34.32 -3.26
C ALA A 260 3.26 -34.32 -4.38
N LYS A 261 3.09 -33.48 -5.40
CA LYS A 261 4.05 -33.34 -6.51
C LYS A 261 5.41 -32.79 -6.02
N PRO A 262 6.56 -33.29 -6.53
CA PRO A 262 7.88 -32.71 -6.27
C PRO A 262 7.95 -31.22 -6.63
N GLU A 263 8.75 -30.43 -5.91
CA GLU A 263 8.79 -28.97 -6.08
C GLU A 263 9.26 -28.54 -7.48
N GLU A 264 10.18 -29.30 -8.07
CA GLU A 264 10.77 -29.08 -9.38
C GLU A 264 9.75 -29.26 -10.50
N GLU A 265 8.77 -30.15 -10.32
CA GLU A 265 7.72 -30.45 -11.29
C GLU A 265 6.52 -29.49 -11.19
N ARG A 266 6.43 -28.70 -10.12
CA ARG A 266 5.33 -27.74 -9.91
C ARG A 266 5.48 -26.54 -10.86
N THR A 267 4.41 -26.23 -11.57
CA THR A 267 4.27 -24.97 -12.29
C THR A 267 4.30 -23.78 -11.32
N PRO A 268 4.60 -22.55 -11.78
CA PRO A 268 4.59 -21.35 -10.92
C PRO A 268 3.29 -21.18 -10.13
N ARG A 269 2.13 -21.47 -10.76
CA ARG A 269 0.82 -21.39 -10.11
C ARG A 269 0.65 -22.44 -9.02
N GLU A 270 1.07 -23.68 -9.29
CA GLU A 270 1.02 -24.75 -8.29
C GLU A 270 1.90 -24.39 -7.08
N ARG A 271 3.09 -23.81 -7.29
CA ARG A 271 3.95 -23.33 -6.19
C ARG A 271 3.26 -22.29 -5.31
N GLN A 272 2.57 -21.31 -5.91
CA GLN A 272 1.81 -20.29 -5.17
C GLN A 272 0.69 -20.91 -4.32
N LEU A 273 -0.13 -21.77 -4.93
CA LEU A 273 -1.26 -22.41 -4.24
C LEU A 273 -0.78 -23.36 -3.14
N VAL A 274 0.28 -24.13 -3.39
CA VAL A 274 0.91 -24.98 -2.38
C VAL A 274 1.41 -24.12 -1.23
N LYS A 275 2.15 -23.04 -1.48
CA LYS A 275 2.61 -22.13 -0.40
C LYS A 275 1.45 -21.54 0.39
N LEU A 276 0.39 -21.08 -0.26
CA LEU A 276 -0.79 -20.55 0.43
C LEU A 276 -1.47 -21.60 1.32
N GLY A 277 -1.69 -22.81 0.79
CA GLY A 277 -2.29 -23.91 1.55
C GLY A 277 -1.40 -24.41 2.68
N TRP A 278 -0.08 -24.42 2.47
CA TRP A 278 0.91 -24.88 3.43
C TRP A 278 1.01 -24.00 4.69
N ARG A 279 0.60 -22.72 4.62
CA ARG A 279 0.47 -21.86 5.80
C ARG A 279 -0.41 -22.47 6.91
N GLN A 280 -1.40 -23.27 6.55
CA GLN A 280 -2.24 -23.97 7.55
C GLN A 280 -1.52 -25.15 8.21
N VAL A 281 -0.55 -25.74 7.51
CA VAL A 281 0.35 -26.73 8.09
C VAL A 281 1.34 -26.04 9.02
N GLU A 282 1.93 -24.91 8.61
CA GLU A 282 2.83 -24.09 9.43
C GLU A 282 2.15 -23.62 10.71
N TYR A 283 0.90 -23.17 10.63
CA TYR A 283 0.08 -22.83 11.78
C TYR A 283 -0.05 -23.99 12.80
N ASN A 284 -0.15 -25.23 12.33
CA ASN A 284 -0.14 -26.41 13.20
C ASN A 284 1.27 -26.72 13.72
N TYR A 285 2.32 -26.45 12.94
CA TYR A 285 3.71 -26.59 13.38
C TYR A 285 4.04 -25.67 14.56
N ASP A 286 3.57 -24.42 14.53
CA ASP A 286 3.75 -23.47 15.63
C ASP A 286 3.07 -23.91 16.93
N ARG A 287 2.22 -24.94 16.87
CA ARG A 287 1.45 -25.48 17.99
C ARG A 287 1.78 -26.93 18.28
N LEU A 288 2.91 -27.44 17.78
CA LEU A 288 3.35 -28.82 18.02
C LEU A 288 3.40 -29.19 19.50
N ASP A 289 3.77 -28.25 20.37
CA ASP A 289 3.83 -28.45 21.82
C ASP A 289 2.49 -28.88 22.45
N ARG A 290 1.36 -28.60 21.80
CA ARG A 290 0.03 -29.07 22.21
C ARG A 290 -0.24 -30.52 21.81
N MET A 291 0.51 -31.04 20.84
CA MET A 291 0.39 -32.39 20.31
C MET A 291 1.42 -33.36 20.90
N LEU A 292 2.51 -32.86 21.49
CA LEU A 292 3.54 -33.68 22.13
C LEU A 292 2.97 -34.49 23.29
N LYS A 293 3.35 -35.76 23.38
CA LYS A 293 3.13 -36.57 24.59
C LYS A 293 3.89 -35.97 25.78
N PRO A 294 3.43 -36.17 27.02
CA PRO A 294 4.09 -35.60 28.21
C PRO A 294 5.60 -35.88 28.27
N GLU A 295 6.02 -37.10 27.98
CA GLU A 295 7.43 -37.52 28.06
C GLU A 295 8.29 -36.84 26.99
N ASP A 296 7.78 -36.75 25.76
CA ASP A 296 8.47 -36.09 24.65
C ASP A 296 8.50 -34.57 24.86
N LYS A 297 7.44 -33.99 25.44
CA LYS A 297 7.39 -32.58 25.79
C LYS A 297 8.45 -32.22 26.83
N GLU A 298 8.63 -33.04 27.86
CA GLU A 298 9.69 -32.84 28.85
C GLU A 298 11.09 -32.90 28.22
N LYS A 299 11.34 -33.88 27.34
CA LYS A 299 12.61 -33.99 26.59
C LYS A 299 12.86 -32.75 25.73
N VAL A 300 11.87 -32.31 24.94
CA VAL A 300 11.98 -31.11 24.10
C VAL A 300 12.23 -29.86 24.95
N LEU A 301 11.56 -29.71 26.09
CA LEU A 301 11.80 -28.59 27.00
C LEU A 301 13.21 -28.62 27.59
N ALA A 302 13.73 -29.80 27.95
CA ALA A 302 15.11 -29.95 28.42
C ALA A 302 16.13 -29.60 27.31
N LEU A 303 15.89 -30.04 26.07
CA LEU A 303 16.74 -29.70 24.92
C LEU A 303 16.69 -28.20 24.60
N ARG A 304 15.52 -27.56 24.65
CA ARG A 304 15.39 -26.09 24.50
C ARG A 304 16.15 -25.33 25.59
N ARG A 305 16.16 -25.81 26.83
CA ARG A 305 17.01 -25.23 27.90
C ARG A 305 18.50 -25.39 27.61
N LYS A 306 18.93 -26.50 27.00
CA LYS A 306 20.33 -26.66 26.54
C LYS A 306 20.63 -25.67 25.41
N LEU A 307 19.74 -25.56 24.41
CA LEU A 307 19.86 -24.63 23.30
C LEU A 307 19.99 -23.17 23.76
N ALA A 308 19.20 -22.76 24.75
CA ALA A 308 19.23 -21.41 25.33
C ALA A 308 20.60 -21.04 25.96
N LYS A 309 21.42 -22.03 26.37
CA LYS A 309 22.78 -21.74 26.87
C LYS A 309 23.70 -21.19 25.77
N HIS A 310 23.35 -21.42 24.50
CA HIS A 310 24.08 -20.91 23.35
C HIS A 310 23.53 -19.57 22.83
N ASP A 311 22.49 -18.98 23.46
CA ASP A 311 21.85 -17.75 22.96
C ASP A 311 22.82 -16.57 22.82
N LYS A 312 23.93 -16.55 23.59
CA LYS A 312 25.00 -15.54 23.44
C LYS A 312 25.71 -15.56 22.09
N LEU A 313 25.66 -16.69 21.39
CA LEU A 313 26.22 -16.85 20.04
C LEU A 313 25.24 -16.37 18.95
N LYS A 314 23.97 -16.15 19.30
CA LYS A 314 22.94 -15.80 18.31
C LYS A 314 23.04 -14.30 18.00
N PRO A 315 23.21 -13.92 16.72
CA PRO A 315 23.15 -12.51 16.33
C PRO A 315 21.75 -11.92 16.57
N ALA A 316 21.69 -10.59 16.67
CA ALA A 316 20.40 -9.90 16.73
C ALA A 316 19.56 -10.24 15.48
N PRO A 317 18.26 -10.57 15.64
CA PRO A 317 17.44 -10.97 14.51
C PRO A 317 17.30 -9.83 13.50
N LEU A 318 17.39 -10.17 12.22
CA LEU A 318 17.06 -9.22 11.15
C LEU A 318 15.56 -8.87 11.21
N PRO A 319 15.17 -7.65 10.83
CA PRO A 319 13.76 -7.29 10.83
C PRO A 319 13.02 -8.11 9.77
N VAL A 320 11.82 -8.57 10.12
CA VAL A 320 10.91 -9.27 9.21
C VAL A 320 9.72 -8.39 8.91
N ALA A 321 9.24 -8.42 7.68
CA ALA A 321 8.12 -7.63 7.21
C ALA A 321 7.17 -8.47 6.34
N GLN A 322 5.92 -8.05 6.28
CA GLN A 322 4.98 -8.56 5.30
C GLN A 322 5.32 -7.94 3.94
N GLN A 323 5.67 -8.77 2.96
CA GLN A 323 6.25 -8.36 1.69
C GLN A 323 5.67 -9.17 0.52
N VAL A 324 5.91 -8.67 -0.70
CA VAL A 324 5.68 -9.41 -1.94
C VAL A 324 6.99 -9.55 -2.70
N GLN A 325 7.19 -10.74 -3.27
CA GLN A 325 8.23 -11.04 -4.24
C GLN A 325 7.63 -11.80 -5.41
N ASP A 326 8.32 -11.90 -6.54
CA ASP A 326 7.91 -12.85 -7.57
C ASP A 326 8.19 -14.30 -7.12
N ILE A 327 7.32 -15.24 -7.50
CA ILE A 327 7.50 -16.68 -7.25
C ILE A 327 8.71 -17.26 -8.02
N GLY A 328 9.21 -16.51 -8.99
CA GLY A 328 10.37 -16.81 -9.83
C GLY A 328 10.30 -16.05 -11.14
N PRO A 329 11.21 -16.34 -12.10
CA PRO A 329 11.31 -15.59 -13.35
C PRO A 329 10.26 -15.96 -14.39
N VAL A 330 9.42 -16.96 -14.12
CA VAL A 330 8.35 -17.40 -15.00
C VAL A 330 7.01 -17.12 -14.34
N ALA A 331 6.23 -16.24 -14.97
CA ALA A 331 4.89 -15.89 -14.52
C ALA A 331 3.89 -17.05 -14.77
N PRO A 332 2.92 -17.26 -13.86
CA PRO A 332 1.68 -17.94 -14.20
C PRO A 332 0.96 -17.28 -15.38
N LYS A 333 0.25 -18.10 -16.17
CA LYS A 333 -0.58 -17.58 -17.26
C LYS A 333 -1.79 -16.84 -16.71
N THR A 334 -2.04 -15.64 -17.26
CA THR A 334 -3.28 -14.89 -16.99
C THR A 334 -4.31 -15.25 -18.04
N THR A 335 -5.50 -15.67 -17.62
CA THR A 335 -6.59 -16.01 -18.55
C THR A 335 -7.90 -15.36 -18.11
N ILE A 336 -8.68 -14.91 -19.09
CA ILE A 336 -10.04 -14.42 -18.83
C ILE A 336 -10.93 -15.64 -18.50
N PRO A 337 -11.57 -15.67 -17.31
CA PRO A 337 -12.49 -16.73 -16.94
C PRO A 337 -13.60 -16.90 -17.98
N LYS A 338 -14.07 -18.15 -18.16
CA LYS A 338 -15.07 -18.58 -19.16
C LYS A 338 -14.62 -18.46 -20.63
N LYS A 339 -14.00 -17.34 -21.03
CA LYS A 339 -13.50 -17.11 -22.41
C LYS A 339 -12.20 -17.88 -22.71
N ARG A 340 -11.41 -18.22 -21.68
CA ARG A 340 -10.11 -18.91 -21.78
C ARG A 340 -9.09 -18.17 -22.66
N THR A 341 -9.28 -16.87 -22.86
CA THR A 341 -8.36 -16.02 -23.61
C THR A 341 -7.16 -15.69 -22.74
N GLU A 342 -5.96 -16.05 -23.20
CA GLU A 342 -4.71 -15.68 -22.52
C GLU A 342 -4.44 -14.18 -22.68
N CYS A 343 -4.04 -13.53 -21.58
CA CYS A 343 -3.72 -12.11 -21.53
C CYS A 343 -2.26 -11.92 -21.12
N LYS A 344 -1.50 -11.22 -21.97
CA LYS A 344 -0.19 -10.69 -21.60
C LYS A 344 -0.36 -9.44 -20.72
N PRO A 345 0.63 -9.11 -19.86
CA PRO A 345 0.65 -7.84 -19.15
C PRO A 345 0.47 -6.65 -20.10
N GLY A 346 -0.24 -5.64 -19.64
CA GLY A 346 -0.54 -4.45 -20.43
C GLY A 346 -1.39 -3.43 -19.70
N PHE A 347 -1.31 -2.19 -20.15
CA PHE A 347 -2.09 -1.08 -19.62
C PHE A 347 -3.49 -1.04 -20.24
N LEU A 348 -4.28 -0.05 -19.83
CA LEU A 348 -5.61 0.20 -20.38
C LEU A 348 -5.50 0.57 -21.86
N THR A 349 -6.22 -0.15 -22.74
CA THR A 349 -6.16 0.09 -24.20
C THR A 349 -6.54 1.52 -24.57
N VAL A 350 -7.41 2.19 -23.80
CA VAL A 350 -7.82 3.59 -24.03
C VAL A 350 -6.67 4.60 -23.91
N LEU A 351 -5.58 4.24 -23.24
CA LEU A 351 -4.39 5.09 -23.10
C LEU A 351 -3.40 4.90 -24.27
N ASP A 352 -3.70 3.99 -25.20
CA ASP A 352 -2.93 3.66 -26.41
C ASP A 352 -1.44 3.38 -26.14
N GLU A 353 -1.17 2.67 -25.04
CA GLU A 353 0.19 2.45 -24.56
C GLU A 353 0.51 0.96 -24.40
N SER A 354 1.65 0.54 -24.96
CA SER A 354 2.16 -0.82 -24.80
C SER A 354 3.01 -0.94 -23.55
N ALA A 355 2.93 -2.10 -22.88
CA ALA A 355 3.80 -2.42 -21.76
C ALA A 355 5.18 -2.93 -22.20
N ASP A 356 5.36 -3.28 -23.48
CA ASP A 356 6.57 -3.95 -23.98
C ASP A 356 7.84 -3.13 -23.71
N ASP A 357 7.76 -1.79 -23.80
CA ASP A 357 8.89 -0.88 -23.60
C ASP A 357 9.32 -0.72 -22.12
N TYR A 358 8.52 -1.23 -21.17
CA TYR A 358 8.73 -1.03 -19.75
C TYR A 358 9.43 -2.21 -19.06
N PHE A 359 9.51 -3.35 -19.72
CA PHE A 359 10.17 -4.54 -19.21
C PHE A 359 11.67 -4.36 -19.21
N ASN A 360 12.29 -4.52 -18.03
CA ASN A 360 13.75 -4.58 -17.90
C ASN A 360 14.16 -6.02 -17.55
N THR A 361 15.09 -6.59 -18.31
CA THR A 361 15.58 -7.97 -18.18
C THR A 361 16.85 -8.11 -17.33
N GLU A 362 17.32 -7.02 -16.69
CA GLU A 362 18.55 -7.03 -15.89
C GLU A 362 18.52 -8.01 -14.72
N ARG A 363 17.34 -8.25 -14.11
CA ARG A 363 17.15 -9.31 -13.10
C ARG A 363 16.60 -10.57 -13.75
N LYS A 364 17.33 -11.68 -13.58
CA LYS A 364 16.95 -12.99 -14.11
C LYS A 364 16.14 -13.81 -13.11
N GLU A 365 15.98 -13.33 -11.89
CA GLU A 365 15.29 -14.01 -10.79
C GLU A 365 13.79 -13.65 -10.73
N THR A 366 13.39 -12.54 -11.33
CA THR A 366 12.02 -11.98 -11.31
C THR A 366 11.46 -11.86 -12.72
N THR A 367 10.14 -11.67 -12.84
CA THR A 367 9.49 -11.43 -14.15
C THR A 367 9.59 -9.96 -14.59
N SER A 368 9.97 -9.06 -13.69
CA SER A 368 10.03 -7.60 -13.89
C SER A 368 8.69 -6.96 -14.28
N ARG A 369 7.58 -7.67 -14.06
CA ARG A 369 6.24 -7.17 -14.36
C ARG A 369 5.85 -6.02 -13.46
N ARG A 370 6.09 -6.14 -12.15
CA ARG A 370 5.74 -5.09 -11.20
C ARG A 370 6.59 -3.84 -11.42
N SER A 371 7.89 -4.01 -11.66
CA SER A 371 8.77 -2.89 -12.01
C SER A 371 8.37 -2.19 -13.32
N ALA A 372 7.91 -2.93 -14.33
CA ALA A 372 7.37 -2.33 -15.56
C ALA A 372 6.14 -1.45 -15.29
N LEU A 373 5.16 -1.97 -14.53
CA LEU A 373 3.97 -1.22 -14.14
C LEU A 373 4.33 0.01 -13.29
N ALA A 374 5.24 -0.15 -12.34
CA ALA A 374 5.71 0.92 -11.47
C ALA A 374 6.32 2.07 -12.27
N ARG A 375 7.19 1.78 -13.23
CA ARG A 375 7.80 2.80 -14.10
C ARG A 375 6.73 3.57 -14.86
N TRP A 376 5.80 2.87 -15.51
CA TRP A 376 4.72 3.47 -16.28
C TRP A 376 3.82 4.40 -15.46
N LEU A 377 3.40 3.97 -14.26
CA LEU A 377 2.59 4.81 -13.37
C LEU A 377 3.32 6.09 -12.92
N THR A 378 4.65 6.08 -12.97
CA THR A 378 5.50 7.18 -12.48
C THR A 378 6.14 8.01 -13.56
N GLN A 379 5.65 7.91 -14.79
CA GLN A 379 6.04 8.83 -15.85
C GLN A 379 5.30 10.15 -15.72
N GLU A 380 5.99 11.24 -16.04
CA GLU A 380 5.38 12.58 -16.11
C GLU A 380 4.26 12.65 -17.16
N SER A 381 4.37 11.86 -18.23
CA SER A 381 3.36 11.74 -19.29
C SER A 381 2.14 10.92 -18.90
N ASN A 382 2.16 10.19 -17.77
CA ASN A 382 1.02 9.40 -17.34
C ASN A 382 -0.17 10.34 -17.05
N PRO A 383 -1.32 10.18 -17.73
CA PRO A 383 -2.39 11.18 -17.66
C PRO A 383 -3.23 11.09 -16.38
N LEU A 384 -3.07 10.03 -15.57
CA LEU A 384 -3.97 9.77 -14.43
C LEU A 384 -3.23 9.84 -13.10
N SER A 385 -2.08 9.18 -12.96
CA SER A 385 -1.50 8.91 -11.64
C SER A 385 -1.26 10.15 -10.78
N THR A 386 -0.69 11.19 -11.36
CA THR A 386 -0.42 12.45 -10.67
C THR A 386 -1.68 13.27 -10.43
N ARG A 387 -2.60 13.33 -11.40
CA ARG A 387 -3.91 14.00 -11.24
C ARG A 387 -4.72 13.41 -10.10
N VAL A 388 -4.70 12.08 -9.96
CA VAL A 388 -5.44 11.35 -8.92
C VAL A 388 -4.94 11.73 -7.53
N ILE A 389 -3.62 11.68 -7.30
CA ILE A 389 -3.07 12.02 -5.98
C ILE A 389 -3.22 13.52 -5.66
N VAL A 390 -3.06 14.40 -6.65
CA VAL A 390 -3.27 15.85 -6.48
C VAL A 390 -4.72 16.14 -6.10
N ASN A 391 -5.68 15.50 -6.78
CA ASN A 391 -7.10 15.63 -6.46
C ASN A 391 -7.43 15.12 -5.06
N ARG A 392 -6.82 14.03 -4.60
CA ARG A 392 -6.99 13.53 -3.22
C ARG A 392 -6.46 14.52 -2.18
N ILE A 393 -5.27 15.07 -2.40
CA ILE A 393 -4.68 16.05 -1.49
C ILE A 393 -5.58 17.29 -1.39
N TRP A 394 -6.08 17.77 -2.54
CA TRP A 394 -7.08 18.83 -2.56
C TRP A 394 -8.33 18.44 -1.77
N GLN A 395 -8.89 17.24 -2.02
CA GLN A 395 -10.07 16.76 -1.30
C GLN A 395 -9.86 16.72 0.22
N TYR A 396 -8.72 16.28 0.73
CA TYR A 396 -8.48 16.24 2.17
C TYR A 396 -8.39 17.66 2.79
N HIS A 397 -7.94 18.66 2.02
CA HIS A 397 -7.88 20.06 2.44
C HIS A 397 -9.20 20.83 2.29
N PHE A 398 -10.05 20.45 1.34
CA PHE A 398 -11.31 21.17 1.07
C PHE A 398 -12.59 20.36 1.39
N GLY A 399 -12.49 19.08 1.69
CA GLY A 399 -13.62 18.18 1.97
C GLY A 399 -14.24 17.56 0.72
N LYS A 400 -13.98 18.15 -0.45
CA LYS A 400 -14.40 17.69 -1.78
C LYS A 400 -13.25 17.88 -2.78
N GLY A 401 -13.13 16.97 -3.75
CA GLY A 401 -12.12 17.04 -4.79
C GLY A 401 -12.46 18.10 -5.86
N LEU A 402 -11.48 18.42 -6.70
CA LEU A 402 -11.72 19.14 -7.96
C LEU A 402 -12.45 18.24 -8.96
N ALA A 403 -12.07 16.97 -9.02
CA ALA A 403 -12.93 15.89 -9.50
C ALA A 403 -13.69 15.30 -8.30
N PRO A 404 -15.03 15.17 -8.36
CA PRO A 404 -15.84 14.92 -7.17
C PRO A 404 -15.63 13.53 -6.57
N HIS A 405 -15.21 12.54 -7.37
CA HIS A 405 -14.92 11.19 -6.91
C HIS A 405 -13.42 10.87 -7.07
N SER A 406 -12.66 10.90 -5.99
CA SER A 406 -11.19 10.80 -6.05
C SER A 406 -10.62 9.44 -6.42
N SER A 407 -11.45 8.39 -6.50
CA SER A 407 -11.08 7.08 -7.01
C SER A 407 -11.83 6.71 -8.30
N ASP A 408 -12.54 7.67 -8.90
CA ASP A 408 -13.22 7.49 -10.18
C ASP A 408 -13.10 8.77 -11.02
N PHE A 409 -12.19 8.75 -11.99
CA PHE A 409 -11.98 9.75 -13.03
C PHE A 409 -12.65 9.32 -14.35
N GLY A 410 -13.41 8.21 -14.31
CA GLY A 410 -14.24 7.75 -15.41
C GLY A 410 -15.52 8.59 -15.56
N ARG A 411 -16.42 8.12 -16.41
CA ARG A 411 -17.69 8.78 -16.74
C ARG A 411 -18.62 8.90 -15.53
N LEU A 412 -18.62 7.91 -14.64
CA LEU A 412 -19.41 7.96 -13.40
C LEU A 412 -18.79 8.87 -12.36
N GLY A 413 -17.47 9.05 -12.43
CA GLY A 413 -16.68 9.94 -11.59
C GLY A 413 -17.06 11.42 -11.66
N GLY A 414 -17.67 11.83 -12.77
CA GLY A 414 -17.99 13.24 -13.06
C GLY A 414 -16.76 14.05 -13.50
N PRO A 415 -16.93 15.02 -14.41
CA PRO A 415 -15.82 15.86 -14.84
C PRO A 415 -15.34 16.76 -13.68
N PRO A 416 -14.06 17.18 -13.69
CA PRO A 416 -13.59 18.17 -12.73
C PRO A 416 -14.34 19.51 -12.86
N ASP A 417 -14.67 20.13 -11.74
CA ASP A 417 -15.29 21.46 -11.69
C ASP A 417 -14.30 22.56 -12.17
N HIS A 418 -13.01 22.35 -11.89
CA HIS A 418 -11.90 23.23 -12.25
C HIS A 418 -10.78 22.43 -12.93
N PRO A 419 -10.98 21.95 -14.17
CA PRO A 419 -9.99 21.11 -14.85
C PRO A 419 -8.68 21.85 -15.07
N GLU A 420 -8.73 23.16 -15.36
CA GLU A 420 -7.52 23.97 -15.55
C GLU A 420 -6.71 24.11 -14.26
N LEU A 421 -7.38 24.17 -13.10
CA LEU A 421 -6.72 24.22 -11.80
C LEU A 421 -6.10 22.87 -11.45
N LEU A 422 -6.80 21.77 -11.72
CA LEU A 422 -6.27 20.42 -11.51
C LEU A 422 -5.01 20.19 -12.37
N ASP A 423 -5.05 20.56 -13.64
CA ASP A 423 -3.91 20.45 -14.55
C ASP A 423 -2.75 21.35 -14.12
N TRP A 424 -3.04 22.58 -13.67
CA TRP A 424 -2.02 23.49 -13.16
C TRP A 424 -1.36 22.95 -11.89
N LEU A 425 -2.13 22.51 -10.89
CA LEU A 425 -1.60 21.90 -9.67
C LEU A 425 -0.79 20.64 -9.97
N THR A 426 -1.23 19.83 -10.93
CA THR A 426 -0.51 18.62 -11.34
C THR A 426 0.83 18.97 -11.97
N ARG A 427 0.88 19.98 -12.85
CA ARG A 427 2.14 20.47 -13.43
C ARG A 427 3.08 21.03 -12.35
N GLN A 428 2.56 21.85 -11.42
CA GLN A 428 3.37 22.35 -10.30
C GLN A 428 3.94 21.21 -9.45
N PHE A 429 3.12 20.18 -9.16
CA PHE A 429 3.58 19.02 -8.41
C PHE A 429 4.72 18.26 -9.12
N LEU A 430 4.66 18.13 -10.44
CA LEU A 430 5.73 17.55 -11.25
C LEU A 430 7.00 18.41 -11.22
N GLU A 431 6.86 19.72 -11.44
CA GLU A 431 7.96 20.70 -11.46
C GLU A 431 8.68 20.79 -10.09
N ASP A 432 7.93 20.58 -9.00
CA ASP A 432 8.43 20.56 -7.62
C ASP A 432 8.95 19.17 -7.18
N ASP A 433 9.47 18.36 -8.11
CA ASP A 433 10.05 17.02 -7.86
C ASP A 433 9.08 16.06 -7.13
N TRP A 434 7.78 16.18 -7.42
CA TRP A 434 6.74 15.29 -6.89
C TRP A 434 6.66 15.28 -5.37
N ARG A 435 7.03 16.39 -4.72
CA ARG A 435 7.12 16.53 -3.26
C ARG A 435 5.78 16.88 -2.64
N PHE A 436 5.31 16.06 -1.70
CA PHE A 436 4.03 16.25 -1.03
C PHE A 436 3.97 17.56 -0.26
N LYS A 437 5.03 17.88 0.51
CA LYS A 437 5.03 19.08 1.37
C LYS A 437 4.95 20.36 0.55
N ASN A 438 5.58 20.42 -0.63
CA ASN A 438 5.46 21.56 -1.54
C ASN A 438 4.02 21.78 -1.98
N LEU A 439 3.32 20.71 -2.41
CA LEU A 439 1.91 20.78 -2.79
C LEU A 439 1.01 21.16 -1.61
N HIS A 440 1.21 20.59 -0.42
CA HIS A 440 0.46 21.01 0.76
C HIS A 440 0.68 22.48 1.09
N ARG A 441 1.93 22.94 1.09
CA ARG A 441 2.30 24.33 1.35
C ARG A 441 1.62 25.26 0.36
N LEU A 442 1.68 24.94 -0.95
CA LEU A 442 1.03 25.70 -2.01
C LEU A 442 -0.48 25.84 -1.75
N ILE A 443 -1.14 24.73 -1.39
CA ILE A 443 -2.59 24.72 -1.12
C ILE A 443 -2.92 25.53 0.13
N VAL A 444 -2.27 25.27 1.27
CA VAL A 444 -2.67 25.89 2.55
C VAL A 444 -2.31 27.37 2.63
N THR A 445 -1.32 27.83 1.85
CA THR A 445 -0.98 29.27 1.74
C THR A 445 -1.84 30.02 0.72
N SER A 446 -2.67 29.33 -0.06
CA SER A 446 -3.52 29.96 -1.08
C SER A 446 -4.60 30.86 -0.47
N ALA A 447 -4.97 31.92 -1.21
CA ALA A 447 -6.10 32.78 -0.83
C ALA A 447 -7.39 31.95 -0.66
N THR A 448 -7.63 30.97 -1.55
CA THR A 448 -8.81 30.10 -1.50
C THR A 448 -8.89 29.32 -0.19
N TYR A 449 -7.79 28.73 0.28
CA TYR A 449 -7.74 28.01 1.54
C TYR A 449 -7.88 28.93 2.76
N ARG A 450 -7.36 30.16 2.69
CA ARG A 450 -7.38 31.13 3.80
C ARG A 450 -8.72 31.87 3.96
N GLN A 451 -9.68 31.67 3.05
CA GLN A 451 -11.00 32.29 3.15
C GLN A 451 -11.74 31.99 4.46
N SER A 452 -12.53 32.95 4.91
CA SER A 452 -13.51 32.76 5.97
C SER A 452 -14.65 31.86 5.49
N ALA A 453 -15.28 31.15 6.43
CA ALA A 453 -16.54 30.46 6.18
C ALA A 453 -17.75 31.42 6.14
N ARG A 454 -17.54 32.68 6.56
CA ARG A 454 -18.58 33.72 6.55
C ARG A 454 -18.31 34.73 5.44
N HIS A 455 -19.26 34.88 4.53
CA HIS A 455 -19.23 35.89 3.47
C HIS A 455 -20.23 37.01 3.80
N PRO A 456 -19.89 38.31 3.63
CA PRO A 456 -20.81 39.41 3.91
C PRO A 456 -22.13 39.36 3.10
N GLN A 457 -22.08 38.74 1.92
CA GLN A 457 -23.22 38.52 1.02
C GLN A 457 -23.59 37.02 0.91
N GLU A 458 -23.44 36.24 1.99
CA GLU A 458 -23.64 34.79 2.00
C GLU A 458 -24.96 34.35 1.33
N ALA A 459 -26.09 34.99 1.65
CA ALA A 459 -27.38 34.65 1.04
C ALA A 459 -27.39 34.77 -0.50
N ALA A 460 -26.71 35.79 -1.04
CA ALA A 460 -26.61 35.99 -2.48
C ALA A 460 -25.68 34.96 -3.14
N MET A 461 -24.53 34.68 -2.50
CA MET A 461 -23.56 33.70 -3.01
C MET A 461 -24.15 32.28 -2.98
N THR A 462 -24.81 31.89 -1.89
CA THR A 462 -25.50 30.60 -1.74
C THR A 462 -26.66 30.43 -2.73
N ALA A 463 -27.35 31.52 -3.10
CA ALA A 463 -28.39 31.44 -4.13
C ALA A 463 -27.84 31.12 -5.52
N ILE A 464 -26.59 31.51 -5.81
CA ILE A 464 -25.89 31.26 -7.09
C ILE A 464 -25.19 29.90 -7.07
N ASP A 465 -24.46 29.60 -6.00
CA ASP A 465 -23.65 28.39 -5.83
C ASP A 465 -23.88 27.77 -4.44
N PRO A 466 -25.02 27.09 -4.24
CA PRO A 466 -25.40 26.52 -2.94
C PRO A 466 -24.48 25.40 -2.48
N GLY A 467 -23.77 24.74 -3.42
CA GLY A 467 -22.81 23.68 -3.14
C GLY A 467 -21.38 24.18 -2.89
N ASN A 468 -21.16 25.50 -2.94
CA ASN A 468 -19.82 26.12 -2.88
C ASN A 468 -18.84 25.51 -3.92
N GLN A 469 -19.33 25.04 -5.07
CA GLN A 469 -18.57 24.40 -6.15
C GLN A 469 -17.41 25.28 -6.63
N TYR A 470 -17.57 26.60 -6.59
CA TYR A 470 -16.55 27.56 -7.02
C TYR A 470 -15.62 28.03 -5.89
N TYR A 471 -15.75 27.46 -4.68
CA TYR A 471 -14.92 27.78 -3.52
C TYR A 471 -14.93 29.29 -3.18
N TRP A 472 -16.12 29.90 -3.15
CA TRP A 472 -16.31 31.32 -2.82
C TRP A 472 -16.24 31.60 -1.31
N CYS A 473 -16.27 30.55 -0.48
CA CYS A 473 -15.96 30.61 0.95
C CYS A 473 -15.29 29.30 1.41
N ALA A 474 -14.78 29.27 2.64
CA ALA A 474 -14.30 28.03 3.24
C ALA A 474 -15.45 27.19 3.79
N ASP A 475 -15.39 25.87 3.63
CA ASP A 475 -16.41 24.97 4.17
C ASP A 475 -16.33 24.86 5.70
N THR A 476 -17.49 24.76 6.35
CA THR A 476 -17.57 24.47 7.79
C THR A 476 -17.41 22.97 8.01
N ARG A 477 -16.28 22.57 8.61
CA ARG A 477 -16.02 21.18 9.02
C ARG A 477 -16.57 20.98 10.43
N ARG A 478 -17.48 20.02 10.61
CA ARG A 478 -18.01 19.63 11.93
C ARG A 478 -17.16 18.55 12.57
#